data_AF-A0A7C1EGJ3-F1
#
_entry.id   AF-A0A7C1EGJ3-F1
#
_cell.length_a   1.000
_cell.length_b   1.000
_cell.length_c   1.000
_cell.angle_alpha   90.00
_cell.angle_beta   90.00
_cell.angle_gamma   90.00
#
_symmetry.space_group_name_H-M   'P 1'
#
loop_
_entity.id
_entity.type
_entity.pdbx_description
1 polymer ?
#
loop_
_entity_poly.entity_id
_entity_poly.type
_entity_poly.pdbx_seq_one_letter_code
_entity_poly.pdbx_strand_id
1 'polypeptide(L)' 'MKRTGQNKGFTIVELLTVMAVIALLIGLLVPALALVKDRAKEVQQRAQFHAITTGLEMFKADFGDYPESNDNNVNT' A
#
# COMPACT_ATOMS: atom_id res chain seq x y z
N MET A 1 -51.96 -28.83 -18.68
CA MET A 1 -51.29 -27.53 -18.53
C MET A 1 -49.89 -27.75 -17.94
N LYS A 2 -48.83 -27.60 -18.72
CA LYS A 2 -47.44 -27.61 -18.22
C LYS A 2 -46.68 -26.48 -18.90
N ARG A 3 -46.28 -25.47 -18.13
CA ARG A 3 -45.39 -24.40 -18.58
C ARG A 3 -43.96 -24.93 -18.55
N THR A 4 -43.37 -25.13 -19.71
CA THR A 4 -41.94 -25.44 -19.85
C THR A 4 -41.13 -24.17 -19.59
N GLY A 5 -40.34 -24.19 -18.51
CA GLY A 5 -39.42 -23.11 -18.19
C GLY A 5 -38.38 -22.97 -19.31
N GLN A 6 -38.32 -21.79 -19.93
CA GLN A 6 -37.27 -21.47 -20.89
C GLN A 6 -35.98 -21.22 -20.11
N ASN A 7 -35.04 -22.15 -20.18
CA ASN A 7 -33.68 -21.94 -19.73
C ASN A 7 -33.03 -20.88 -20.64
N LYS A 8 -32.94 -19.63 -20.17
CA LYS A 8 -32.24 -18.55 -20.86
C LYS A 8 -30.73 -18.72 -20.63
N GLY A 9 -29.98 -18.95 -21.69
CA GLY A 9 -28.51 -18.93 -21.65
C GLY A 9 -27.97 -17.50 -21.70
N PHE A 10 -26.74 -17.33 -21.21
CA PHE A 10 -26.00 -16.07 -21.32
C PHE A 10 -25.64 -15.77 -22.77
N THR A 11 -25.78 -14.52 -23.19
CA THR A 11 -25.34 -14.07 -24.51
C THR A 11 -23.86 -13.68 -24.48
N ILE A 12 -23.17 -13.81 -25.62
CA ILE A 12 -21.79 -13.33 -25.78
C ILE A 12 -21.69 -11.83 -25.51
N VAL A 13 -22.74 -11.07 -25.85
CA VAL A 13 -22.80 -9.61 -25.66
C VAL A 13 -22.81 -9.23 -24.18
N GLU A 14 -23.57 -9.96 -23.35
CA GLU A 14 -23.57 -9.75 -21.90
C GLU A 14 -22.19 -10.04 -21.30
N LEU A 15 -21.50 -11.09 -21.72
CA LEU A 15 -20.15 -11.39 -21.22
C LEU A 15 -19.12 -10.34 -21.68
N LEU A 16 -19.21 -9.91 -22.94
CA LEU A 16 -18.28 -8.94 -23.53
C LEU A 16 -18.37 -7.57 -22.83
N THR A 17 -19.59 -7.08 -22.59
CA THR A 17 -19.79 -5.80 -21.90
C THR A 17 -19.28 -5.83 -20.47
N VAL A 18 -19.44 -6.95 -19.77
CA VAL A 18 -18.89 -7.13 -18.40
C VAL A 18 -17.36 -7.04 -18.41
N MET A 19 -16.68 -7.75 -19.33
CA MET A 19 -15.22 -7.68 -19.41
C MET A 19 -14.72 -6.28 -19.77
N ALA A 20 -15.44 -5.55 -20.62
CA ALA A 20 -15.11 -4.16 -20.96
C ALA A 20 -15.17 -3.23 -19.74
N VAL A 21 -16.21 -3.36 -18.90
CA VAL A 21 -16.32 -2.59 -17.65
C VAL A 21 -15.22 -2.98 -16.67
N ILE A 22 -14.91 -4.28 -16.50
CA ILE A 22 -13.83 -4.75 -15.62
C ILE A 22 -12.48 -4.17 -16.07
N ALA A 23 -12.17 -4.21 -17.37
CA ALA A 23 -10.93 -3.67 -17.92
C ALA A 23 -10.81 -2.15 -17.67
N LEU A 24 -11.91 -1.41 -17.82
CA LEU A 24 -11.95 0.03 -17.53
C LEU A 24 -11.67 0.31 -16.04
N LEU A 25 -12.31 -0.44 -15.13
CA LEU A 25 -12.09 -0.28 -13.69
C LEU A 25 -10.65 -0.60 -13.29
N ILE A 26 -10.08 -1.69 -13.80
CA ILE A 26 -8.68 -2.07 -13.54
C ILE A 26 -7.73 -1.01 -14.10
N GLY A 27 -8.00 -0.47 -15.30
CA GLY A 27 -7.22 0.59 -15.91
C GLY A 27 -7.11 1.84 -15.04
N LEU A 28 -8.17 2.19 -14.29
CA LEU A 28 -8.15 3.28 -13.32
C LEU A 28 -7.48 2.89 -12.00
N LEU A 29 -7.59 1.63 -11.60
CA LEU A 29 -7.07 1.13 -10.31
C LEU A 29 -5.54 1.08 -10.25
N VAL A 30 -4.88 0.66 -11.35
CA VAL A 30 -3.42 0.49 -11.40
C VAL A 30 -2.63 1.79 -11.09
N PRO A 31 -2.89 2.93 -11.74
CA PRO A 31 -2.16 4.17 -11.44
C PRO A 31 -2.47 4.69 -10.03
N ALA A 32 -3.71 4.54 -9.55
CA ALA A 32 -4.09 4.92 -8.19
C ALA A 32 -3.29 4.12 -7.15
N LEU A 33 -3.11 2.81 -7.38
CA LEU A 33 -2.34 1.95 -6.48
C LEU A 33 -0.84 2.32 -6.46
N ALA A 34 -0.26 2.70 -7.59
CA ALA A 34 1.14 3.14 -7.66
C ALA A 34 1.37 4.40 -6.80
N LEU A 35 0.48 5.40 -6.91
CA LEU A 35 0.55 6.62 -6.09
C LEU A 35 0.43 6.32 -4.59
N VAL A 36 -0.50 5.44 -4.20
CA VAL A 36 -0.67 5.06 -2.79
C VAL A 36 0.56 4.31 -2.25
N LYS A 37 1.19 3.45 -3.06
CA LYS A 37 2.42 2.74 -2.64
C LYS A 37 3.56 3.69 -2.32
N ASP A 38 3.78 4.70 -3.14
CA ASP A 38 4.85 5.67 -2.91
C ASP A 38 4.57 6.53 -1.68
N ARG A 39 3.31 6.95 -1.49
CA ARG A 39 2.87 7.62 -0.25
C ARG A 39 3.04 6.74 0.98
N ALA A 40 2.71 5.45 0.90
CA ALA A 40 2.87 4.52 2.00
C ALA A 40 4.34 4.38 2.42
N LYS A 41 5.26 4.30 1.44
CA LYS A 41 6.71 4.30 1.72
C LYS A 41 7.16 5.59 2.42
N GLU A 42 6.71 6.75 1.93
CA GLU A 42 7.02 8.04 2.54
C GLU A 42 6.53 8.11 4.00
N VAL A 43 5.28 7.72 4.24
CA VAL A 43 4.69 7.67 5.60
C VAL A 43 5.45 6.69 6.49
N GLN A 44 5.81 5.52 5.97
CA GLN A 44 6.57 4.53 6.71
C GLN A 44 7.95 5.07 7.12
N GLN A 45 8.65 5.74 6.21
CA GLN A 45 9.94 6.37 6.51
C GLN A 45 9.79 7.45 7.58
N ARG A 46 8.80 8.34 7.46
CA ARG A 46 8.51 9.37 8.47
C ARG A 46 8.22 8.75 9.84
N ALA A 47 7.45 7.66 9.90
CA ALA A 47 7.16 6.95 11.13
C ALA A 47 8.42 6.33 11.77
N GLN A 48 9.31 5.75 10.95
CA GLN A 48 10.59 5.21 11.44
C GLN A 48 11.47 6.31 12.04
N PHE A 49 11.64 7.44 11.35
CA PHE A 49 12.41 8.57 11.87
C PHE A 49 11.79 9.11 13.15
N HIS A 50 10.46 9.25 13.19
CA HIS A 50 9.78 9.69 14.41
C HIS A 50 10.04 8.74 15.58
N ALA A 51 9.94 7.42 15.37
CA ALA A 51 10.23 6.44 16.41
C ALA A 51 11.67 6.52 16.91
N ILE A 52 12.65 6.72 16.01
CA ILE A 52 14.05 6.93 16.37
C ILE A 52 14.20 8.21 17.20
N THR A 53 13.67 9.34 16.72
CA THR A 53 13.75 10.63 17.43
C THR A 53 13.13 10.52 18.82
N THR A 54 11.95 9.93 18.95
CA THR A 54 11.30 9.70 20.25
C THR A 54 12.17 8.82 21.15
N GLY A 55 12.78 7.76 20.63
CA GLY A 55 13.71 6.92 21.40
C GLY A 55 14.95 7.70 21.89
N LEU A 56 15.51 8.57 21.05
CA LEU A 56 16.64 9.43 21.42
C LEU A 56 16.25 10.49 22.46
N GLU A 57 15.06 11.08 22.35
CA GLU A 57 14.53 12.03 23.33
C GLU A 57 14.31 11.35 24.69
N MET A 58 13.76 10.13 24.71
CA MET A 58 13.62 9.33 25.93
C MET A 58 14.98 9.00 26.55
N PHE A 59 15.95 8.57 25.74
CA PHE A 59 17.30 8.30 26.23
C PHE A 59 17.94 9.55 26.86
N LYS A 60 17.84 10.70 26.18
CA LYS A 60 18.35 11.96 26.73
C LYS A 60 17.64 12.37 28.01
N ALA A 61 16.34 12.12 28.13
CA ALA A 61 15.61 12.40 29.37
C ALA A 61 16.12 11.54 30.54
N ASP A 62 16.48 10.28 30.29
CA ASP A 62 16.95 9.35 31.32
C ASP A 62 18.44 9.52 31.68
N PHE A 63 19.30 9.77 30.68
CA PHE A 63 20.77 9.78 30.83
C PHE A 63 21.40 11.17 30.73
N GLY A 64 20.63 12.22 30.40
CA GLY A 64 21.05 13.61 30.36
C GLY A 64 21.72 14.06 29.05
N ASP A 65 22.17 13.14 28.21
CA ASP A 65 22.77 13.42 26.90
C ASP A 65 22.33 12.37 25.84
N TYR A 66 22.57 12.66 24.57
CA TYR A 66 22.28 11.71 23.47
C TYR A 66 23.30 10.57 23.41
N PRO A 67 22.93 9.39 22.87
CA PRO A 67 23.87 8.28 22.68
C PRO A 67 25.04 8.68 21.78
N GLU A 68 26.24 8.18 22.10
CA GLU A 68 27.43 8.37 21.26
C GLU A 68 27.24 7.67 19.90
N SER A 69 27.54 8.39 18.80
CA SER A 69 27.61 7.77 17.47
C SER A 69 28.84 6.88 17.43
N ASN A 70 28.63 5.57 17.28
CA ASN A 70 29.74 4.67 17.00
C ASN A 70 30.13 4.83 15.52
N ASP A 71 31.13 5.67 15.25
CA ASP A 71 31.71 5.82 13.92
C ASP A 71 32.72 4.68 13.69
N ASN A 72 32.23 3.52 13.23
CA ASN A 72 33.07 2.36 12.92
C ASN A 72 33.94 2.49 11.65
N ASN A 73 34.47 3.69 11.36
CA ASN A 73 35.57 3.86 10.40
C ASN A 73 36.90 3.51 11.07
N VAL A 74 37.15 2.21 11.27
CA VAL A 74 38.46 1.69 11.61
C VAL A 74 39.15 1.26 10.30
N ASN A 75 39.71 2.22 9.58
CA ASN A 75 40.74 1.97 8.57
C ASN A 75 42.14 2.18 9.18
N THR A 76 42.48 1.36 10.17
CA THR A 76 43.84 0.89 10.44
C THR A 76 43.83 -0.62 10.44
#